data_AF-A0A3D5R9D0-F1
#
_entry.id   AF-A0A3D5R9D0-F1
#
_cell.length_a   1.000
_cell.length_b   1.000
_cell.length_c   1.000
_cell.angle_alpha   90.00
_cell.angle_beta   90.00
_cell.angle_gamma   90.00
#
_symmetry.space_group_name_H-M   'P 1'
#
loop_
_entity.id
_entity.type
_entity.pdbx_description
1 polymer ?
#
loop_
_entity_poly.entity_id
_entity_poly.type
_entity_poly.pdbx_seq_one_letter_code
_entity_poly.pdbx_strand_id
1 'polypeptide(L)'
;MKTFDGKSFLNIFVTMEEEAQEHYAELAENAPDEKAKALFKRMAEEEGKHKEMYTKLLKKHGDGLEAEFDDEEAEYAELLVKTAVTEKHEGDKKKKYGDALRMAEQMERDTVLFVTQMMHMYP
;
A
#
# COMPACT_ATOMS: atom_id res chain seq x y z
N MET A 1 -16.40 20.83 2.87
CA MET A 1 -16.62 19.61 2.06
C MET A 1 -15.71 19.67 0.85
N LYS A 2 -15.00 18.57 0.56
CA LYS A 2 -14.11 18.43 -0.59
C LYS A 2 -14.59 17.27 -1.45
N THR A 3 -14.60 17.46 -2.77
CA THR A 3 -14.85 16.37 -3.72
C THR A 3 -13.58 15.55 -3.88
N PHE A 4 -13.70 14.23 -3.70
CA PHE A 4 -12.60 13.28 -3.90
C PHE A 4 -12.89 12.33 -5.04
N ASP A 5 -11.83 12.04 -5.79
CA ASP A 5 -11.83 11.07 -6.87
C ASP A 5 -11.35 9.71 -6.37
N GLY A 6 -12.27 8.77 -6.16
CA GLY A 6 -11.92 7.42 -5.72
C GLY A 6 -11.09 6.62 -6.73
N LYS A 7 -11.07 7.05 -8.01
CA LYS A 7 -10.14 6.50 -9.00
C LYS A 7 -8.68 6.79 -8.61
N SER A 8 -8.40 7.97 -8.10
CA SER A 8 -7.06 8.37 -7.66
C SER A 8 -6.59 7.48 -6.51
N PHE A 9 -7.47 7.16 -5.56
CA PHE A 9 -7.16 6.24 -4.46
C PHE A 9 -6.92 4.80 -4.90
N LEU A 10 -7.75 4.27 -5.79
CA LEU A 10 -7.53 2.94 -6.35
C LEU A 10 -6.21 2.87 -7.14
N ASN A 11 -5.81 3.94 -7.84
CA ASN A 11 -4.49 4.00 -8.46
C ASN A 11 -3.37 4.01 -7.41
N ILE A 12 -3.50 4.78 -6.33
CA ILE A 12 -2.51 4.80 -5.26
C ILE A 12 -2.34 3.41 -4.64
N PHE A 13 -3.43 2.69 -4.36
CA PHE A 13 -3.34 1.31 -3.87
C PHE A 13 -2.61 0.40 -4.87
N VAL A 14 -2.94 0.46 -6.17
CA VAL A 14 -2.23 -0.33 -7.19
C VAL A 14 -0.71 -0.06 -7.17
N THR A 15 -0.31 1.21 -7.04
CA THR A 15 1.10 1.59 -6.94
C THR A 15 1.75 1.09 -5.66
N MET A 16 1.10 1.26 -4.50
CA MET A 16 1.62 0.78 -3.21
C MET A 16 1.85 -0.73 -3.22
N GLU A 17 0.88 -1.50 -3.74
CA GLU A 17 0.99 -2.96 -3.82
C GLU A 17 2.10 -3.41 -4.79
N GLU A 18 2.30 -2.66 -5.89
CA GLU A 18 3.41 -2.92 -6.82
C GLU A 18 4.76 -2.66 -6.17
N GLU A 19 4.91 -1.54 -5.46
CA GLU A 19 6.15 -1.20 -4.75
C GLU A 19 6.45 -2.19 -3.61
N ALA A 20 5.44 -2.60 -2.85
CA ALA A 20 5.56 -3.60 -1.79
C ALA A 20 5.95 -4.98 -2.36
N GLN A 21 5.30 -5.39 -3.46
CA GLN A 21 5.64 -6.63 -4.18
C GLN A 21 7.10 -6.65 -4.61
N GLU A 22 7.57 -5.59 -5.27
CA GLU A 22 8.97 -5.47 -5.72
C GLU A 22 9.93 -5.48 -4.53
N HIS A 23 9.60 -4.74 -3.46
CA HIS A 23 10.43 -4.67 -2.27
C HIS A 23 10.58 -6.03 -1.58
N TYR A 24 9.49 -6.78 -1.40
CA TYR A 24 9.54 -8.10 -0.80
C TYR A 24 10.26 -9.12 -1.70
N ALA A 25 10.16 -9.01 -3.02
CA ALA A 25 10.96 -9.82 -3.94
C ALA A 25 12.46 -9.57 -3.75
N GLU A 26 12.90 -8.31 -3.65
CA GLU A 26 14.29 -7.95 -3.37
C GLU A 26 14.77 -8.45 -1.99
N LEU A 27 13.94 -8.34 -0.96
CA LEU A 27 14.25 -8.85 0.38
C LEU A 27 14.37 -10.37 0.40
N ALA A 28 13.59 -11.09 -0.40
CA ALA A 28 13.69 -12.54 -0.53
C ALA A 28 15.02 -12.98 -1.18
N GLU A 29 15.51 -12.23 -2.15
CA GLU A 29 16.81 -12.51 -2.80
C GLU A 29 17.99 -12.33 -1.85
N ASN A 30 17.88 -11.36 -0.93
CA ASN A 30 18.94 -10.99 0.01
C ASN A 30 18.71 -11.55 1.43
N ALA A 31 17.77 -12.49 1.59
CA ALA A 31 17.39 -13.03 2.89
C ALA A 31 18.54 -13.81 3.57
N PRO A 32 18.68 -13.70 4.91
CA PRO A 32 19.78 -14.34 5.65
C PRO A 32 19.65 -15.86 5.75
N ASP A 33 18.44 -16.40 5.60
CA ASP A 33 18.13 -17.83 5.69
C ASP A 33 16.87 -18.20 4.88
N GLU A 34 16.65 -19.50 4.69
CA GLU A 34 15.53 -20.02 3.89
C GLU A 34 14.16 -19.70 4.49
N LYS A 35 14.05 -19.51 5.81
CA LYS A 35 12.78 -19.15 6.45
C LYS A 35 12.42 -17.69 6.14
N ALA A 36 13.40 -16.79 6.27
CA ALA A 36 13.24 -15.38 5.88
C ALA A 36 12.93 -15.24 4.39
N LYS A 37 13.62 -16.01 3.53
CA LYS A 37 13.36 -16.05 2.09
C LYS A 37 11.93 -16.51 1.78
N ALA A 38 11.48 -17.59 2.41
CA ALA A 38 10.13 -18.10 2.21
C ALA A 38 9.05 -17.10 2.66
N LEU A 39 9.28 -16.39 3.77
CA LEU A 39 8.38 -15.34 4.24
C LEU A 39 8.25 -14.22 3.20
N PHE A 40 9.35 -13.61 2.77
CA PHE A 40 9.29 -12.48 1.85
C PHE A 40 8.79 -12.87 0.46
N LYS A 41 9.08 -14.10 -0.02
CA LYS A 41 8.46 -14.62 -1.26
C LYS A 41 6.94 -14.68 -1.14
N ARG A 42 6.44 -15.19 -0.01
CA ARG A 42 5.01 -15.28 0.23
C ARG A 42 4.37 -13.88 0.28
N MET A 43 5.01 -12.92 0.95
CA MET A 43 4.50 -11.54 1.00
C MET A 43 4.46 -10.91 -0.40
N ALA A 44 5.52 -11.05 -1.21
CA ALA A 44 5.50 -10.58 -2.60
C ALA A 44 4.38 -11.22 -3.45
N GLU A 45 4.06 -12.50 -3.22
CA GLU A 45 2.93 -13.18 -3.86
C GLU A 45 1.56 -12.69 -3.36
N GLU A 46 1.45 -12.28 -2.10
CA GLU A 46 0.24 -11.71 -1.51
C GLU A 46 -0.02 -10.31 -2.07
N GLU A 47 0.98 -9.42 -2.11
CA GLU A 47 0.82 -8.08 -2.70
C GLU A 47 0.51 -8.12 -4.20
N GLY A 48 1.07 -9.10 -4.93
CA GLY A 48 0.69 -9.33 -6.32
C GLY A 48 -0.81 -9.62 -6.51
N LYS A 49 -1.45 -10.29 -5.54
CA LYS A 49 -2.90 -10.55 -5.55
C LYS A 49 -3.69 -9.29 -5.19
N HIS A 50 -3.21 -8.52 -4.21
CA HIS A 50 -3.84 -7.24 -3.83
C HIS A 50 -3.80 -6.25 -4.99
N LYS A 51 -2.65 -6.08 -5.65
CA LYS A 51 -2.50 -5.30 -6.88
C LYS A 51 -3.51 -5.71 -7.95
N GLU A 52 -3.64 -7.02 -8.22
CA GLU A 52 -4.61 -7.52 -9.21
C GLU A 52 -6.05 -7.20 -8.80
N MET A 53 -6.37 -7.34 -7.52
CA MET A 53 -7.68 -6.98 -6.96
C MET A 53 -7.98 -5.49 -7.15
N TYR A 54 -7.10 -4.58 -6.74
CA TYR A 54 -7.31 -3.13 -6.90
C TYR A 54 -7.34 -2.72 -8.37
N THR A 55 -6.54 -3.33 -9.24
CA THR A 55 -6.59 -3.09 -10.69
C THR A 55 -7.96 -3.47 -11.27
N LYS A 56 -8.53 -4.59 -10.82
CA LYS A 56 -9.89 -5.02 -11.21
C LYS A 56 -10.95 -4.04 -10.69
N LEU A 57 -10.82 -3.58 -9.45
CA LEU A 57 -11.72 -2.58 -8.87
C LEU A 57 -11.65 -1.26 -9.65
N LEU A 58 -10.45 -0.76 -9.94
CA LEU A 58 -10.21 0.44 -10.74
C LEU A 58 -10.84 0.32 -12.13
N LYS A 59 -10.67 -0.82 -12.81
CA LYS A 59 -11.25 -1.03 -14.13
C LYS A 59 -12.79 -1.07 -14.11
N LYS A 60 -13.38 -1.59 -13.03
CA LYS A 60 -14.83 -1.78 -12.91
C LYS A 60 -15.55 -0.54 -12.38
N HIS A 61 -14.91 0.22 -11.50
CA HIS A 61 -15.52 1.29 -10.72
C HIS A 61 -14.80 2.64 -10.84
N GLY A 62 -13.66 2.71 -11.55
CA GLY A 62 -12.84 3.92 -11.63
C GLY A 62 -13.49 5.11 -12.34
N ASP A 63 -14.67 4.93 -12.95
CA ASP A 63 -15.46 6.03 -13.47
C ASP A 63 -16.71 6.19 -12.58
N GLY A 64 -16.87 7.36 -11.95
CA GLY A 64 -18.02 7.67 -11.09
C GLY A 64 -17.82 7.45 -9.58
N LEU A 65 -16.58 7.31 -9.11
CA LEU A 65 -16.22 7.31 -7.67
C LEU A 65 -16.00 8.72 -7.11
N GLU A 66 -16.70 9.72 -7.64
CA GLU A 66 -16.67 11.06 -7.06
C GLU A 66 -17.60 11.09 -5.85
N ALA A 67 -17.06 11.45 -4.69
CA ALA A 67 -17.83 11.61 -3.46
C ALA A 67 -17.40 12.87 -2.71
N GLU A 68 -18.35 13.47 -2.00
CA GLU A 68 -18.10 14.64 -1.16
C GLU A 68 -17.91 14.19 0.28
N PHE A 69 -16.80 14.59 0.88
CA PHE A 69 -16.45 14.32 2.27
C PHE A 69 -16.33 15.62 3.04
N ASP A 70 -16.45 15.54 4.36
CA ASP A 70 -16.16 16.71 5.18
C ASP A 70 -14.65 17.04 5.16
N ASP A 71 -14.30 18.21 5.70
CA ASP A 71 -12.93 18.70 5.61
C ASP A 71 -11.97 17.87 6.48
N GLU A 72 -12.45 17.25 7.56
CA GLU A 72 -11.64 16.44 8.48
C GLU A 72 -11.30 15.08 7.85
N GLU A 73 -12.28 14.40 7.25
CA GLU A 73 -12.09 13.15 6.51
C GLU A 73 -11.14 13.32 5.33
N ALA A 74 -11.29 14.42 4.61
CA ALA A 74 -10.44 14.79 3.50
C ALA A 74 -8.98 15.04 3.91
N GLU A 75 -8.76 15.83 4.96
CA GLU A 75 -7.42 16.10 5.48
C GLU A 75 -6.74 14.84 6.02
N TYR A 76 -7.51 13.95 6.66
CA TYR A 76 -6.98 12.68 7.13
C TYR A 76 -6.58 11.75 5.98
N ALA A 77 -7.41 11.63 4.93
CA ALA A 77 -7.07 10.87 3.74
C ALA A 77 -5.83 11.43 3.02
N GLU A 78 -5.72 12.75 2.86
CA GLU A 78 -4.53 13.41 2.31
C GLU A 78 -3.27 13.12 3.13
N LEU A 79 -3.38 13.11 4.47
CA LEU A 79 -2.27 12.75 5.35
C LEU A 79 -1.83 11.29 5.17
N LEU A 80 -2.79 10.35 5.08
CA LEU A 80 -2.48 8.94 4.86
C LEU A 80 -1.80 8.72 3.51
N VAL A 81 -2.28 9.36 2.43
CA VAL A 81 -1.62 9.33 1.13
C VAL A 81 -0.19 9.88 1.22
N LYS A 82 -0.01 11.01 1.91
CA LYS A 82 1.32 11.59 2.09
C LYS A 82 2.25 10.64 2.85
N THR A 83 1.81 10.01 3.93
CA THR A 83 2.64 9.05 4.66
C THR A 83 2.97 7.84 3.79
N ALA A 84 1.97 7.25 3.15
CA ALA A 84 2.12 6.03 2.34
C ALA A 84 2.95 6.22 1.06
N VAL A 85 2.87 7.39 0.40
CA VAL A 85 3.56 7.65 -0.89
C VAL A 85 4.89 8.38 -0.70
N THR A 86 5.01 9.25 0.30
CA THR A 86 6.16 10.17 0.43
C THR A 86 7.23 9.67 1.39
N GLU A 87 6.90 8.83 2.37
CA GLU A 87 7.92 8.09 3.10
C GLU A 87 8.43 6.99 2.20
N LYS A 88 9.35 7.35 1.30
CA LYS A 88 10.19 6.37 0.64
C LYS A 88 10.78 5.51 1.74
N HIS A 89 10.35 4.27 1.82
CA HIS A 89 11.04 3.27 2.59
C HIS A 89 12.36 3.05 1.85
N GLU A 90 13.34 3.94 2.07
CA GLU A 90 14.65 3.84 1.44
C GLU A 90 15.31 2.56 1.96
N GLY A 91 15.44 1.60 1.06
CA GLY A 91 16.17 0.37 1.28
C GLY A 91 17.66 0.65 1.27
N ASP A 92 18.24 0.90 2.44
CA ASP A 92 19.66 0.65 2.59
C ASP A 92 19.87 -0.86 2.37
N LYS A 93 20.60 -1.23 1.31
CA LYS A 93 20.91 -2.62 0.93
C LYS A 93 21.69 -3.37 2.03
N LYS A 94 22.03 -2.70 3.12
CA LYS A 94 22.66 -3.23 4.34
C LYS A 94 21.72 -3.33 5.55
N LYS A 95 20.41 -3.07 5.41
CA LYS A 95 19.44 -3.22 6.51
C LYS A 95 19.55 -4.62 7.11
N LYS A 96 19.65 -4.69 8.44
CA LYS A 96 19.60 -5.98 9.13
C LYS A 96 18.20 -6.56 8.90
N TYR A 97 18.07 -7.88 8.92
CA TYR A 97 16.78 -8.56 8.77
C TYR A 97 15.66 -7.98 9.67
N GLY A 98 15.99 -7.58 10.90
CA GLY A 98 15.03 -6.92 11.80
C GLY A 98 14.59 -5.52 11.35
N ASP A 99 15.43 -4.77 10.63
CA ASP A 99 15.06 -3.49 10.04
C ASP A 99 14.11 -3.68 8.85
N ALA A 100 14.34 -4.73 8.05
CA ALA A 100 13.46 -5.11 6.94
C ALA A 100 12.07 -5.53 7.44
N LEU A 101 11.99 -6.29 8.53
CA LEU A 101 10.70 -6.68 9.12
C LEU A 101 9.93 -5.49 9.71
N ARG A 102 10.62 -4.52 10.34
CA ARG A 102 9.97 -3.29 10.84
C ARG A 102 9.43 -2.43 9.72
N MET A 103 10.16 -2.35 8.62
CA MET A 103 9.76 -1.62 7.42
C MET A 103 8.54 -2.27 6.77
N ALA A 104 8.56 -3.60 6.60
CA ALA A 104 7.40 -4.37 6.13
C ALA A 104 6.17 -4.14 7.03
N GLU A 105 6.34 -4.26 8.35
CA GLU A 105 5.25 -4.03 9.31
C GLU A 105 4.69 -2.60 9.24
N GLN A 106 5.54 -1.60 9.03
CA GLN A 106 5.10 -0.22 8.81
C GLN A 106 4.30 -0.08 7.50
N MET A 107 4.82 -0.60 6.39
CA MET A 107 4.14 -0.57 5.09
C MET A 107 2.75 -1.18 5.17
N GLU A 108 2.65 -2.40 5.70
CA GLU A 108 1.36 -3.10 5.83
C GLU A 108 0.38 -2.33 6.72
N ARG A 109 0.86 -1.80 7.85
CA ARG A 109 0.01 -1.05 8.78
C ARG A 109 -0.52 0.24 8.13
N ASP A 110 0.34 0.96 7.41
CA ASP A 110 -0.04 2.21 6.77
C ASP A 110 -1.04 1.95 5.62
N THR A 111 -0.86 0.86 4.85
CA THR A 111 -1.85 0.37 3.88
C THR A 111 -3.19 0.05 4.54
N VAL A 112 -3.20 -0.68 5.65
CA VAL A 112 -4.43 -1.03 6.38
C VAL A 112 -5.19 0.21 6.87
N LEU A 113 -4.47 1.20 7.43
CA LEU A 113 -5.09 2.46 7.86
C LEU A 113 -5.74 3.18 6.68
N PHE A 114 -5.03 3.23 5.56
CA PHE A 114 -5.54 3.89 4.36
C PHE A 114 -6.76 3.18 3.78
N VAL A 115 -6.73 1.86 3.61
CA VAL A 115 -7.88 1.07 3.15
C VAL A 115 -9.08 1.24 4.10
N THR A 116 -8.85 1.25 5.41
CA THR A 116 -9.92 1.43 6.40
C THR A 116 -10.60 2.79 6.27
N GLN A 117 -9.82 3.86 6.11
CA GLN A 117 -10.36 5.19 5.86
C GLN A 117 -11.15 5.22 4.55
N MET A 118 -10.65 4.58 3.50
CA MET A 118 -11.33 4.52 2.21
C MET A 118 -12.65 3.76 2.27
N MET A 119 -12.74 2.68 3.07
CA MET A 119 -13.99 1.96 3.30
C MET A 119 -15.01 2.79 4.10
N HIS A 120 -14.57 3.71 4.95
CA HIS A 120 -15.46 4.64 5.64
C HIS A 120 -16.07 5.65 4.66
N MET A 121 -15.23 6.15 3.76
CA MET A 121 -15.59 7.15 2.75
C MET A 121 -16.45 6.57 1.62
N TYR A 122 -16.26 5.31 1.22
CA TYR A 122 -16.96 4.68 0.10
C TYR A 122 -17.70 3.38 0.49
N PRO A 123 -18.86 3.48 1.19
CA PRO A 123 -19.66 2.34 1.61
C PRO A 123 -20.42 1.63 0.48
#